data_AF-A0A2E0KWW7-F1
#
_entry.id   AF-A0A2E0KWW7-F1
#
_cell.length_a   1.000
_cell.length_b   1.000
_cell.length_c   1.000
_cell.angle_alpha   90.00
_cell.angle_beta   90.00
_cell.angle_gamma   90.00
#
_symmetry.space_group_name_H-M   'P 1'
#
loop_
_entity.id
_entity.type
_entity.pdbx_description
1 polymer ?
#
loop_
_entity_poly.entity_id
_entity_poly.type
_entity_poly.pdbx_seq_one_letter_code
_entity_poly.pdbx_strand_id
1 'polypeptide(L)'
;MTMQKHIMHSLRFAILLILLSTLPAQAQQDTSKQITFENFGFSLNPDLATNINIVQFPGDPTDEIYPGGPQPPHTQFLLYAEPPAPEFPLQSLATITVYARGEMDGFEGHARAAETLEALLAERPNLSEFEQTRDSLSEITLPFLPLWTGAQAIRARATYVDTDALNGIAYVTVYRQDVAPFLDYEFIYTFQGLSTDGTRYISMIMPVKATMFPDSLPTDFDFEAFIPTMTAYFAESIDLLNAGSDDDFEPMLSLGTALVESITTRSDV
;
A
#
# COMPACT_ATOMS: atom_id res chain seq x y z
N MET A 1 -77.23 50.87 19.28
CA MET A 1 -77.87 49.81 20.08
C MET A 1 -78.19 48.64 19.16
N THR A 2 -77.22 47.77 18.89
CA THR A 2 -77.39 46.37 18.45
C THR A 2 -76.06 45.64 18.66
N MET A 3 -76.14 44.44 19.29
CA MET A 3 -75.24 43.27 19.14
C MET A 3 -73.78 43.38 19.63
N GLN A 4 -73.09 42.33 20.10
CA GLN A 4 -73.31 40.87 20.07
C GLN A 4 -72.37 40.16 21.09
N LYS A 5 -72.86 39.04 21.64
CA LYS A 5 -72.23 37.75 22.05
C LYS A 5 -70.74 37.51 21.66
N HIS A 6 -69.92 36.70 22.35
CA HIS A 6 -70.13 35.39 23.01
C HIS A 6 -68.95 35.05 23.96
N ILE A 7 -69.21 34.17 24.94
CA ILE A 7 -68.31 33.63 25.96
C ILE A 7 -67.62 32.35 25.44
N MET A 8 -66.32 32.24 25.70
CA MET A 8 -65.38 31.23 25.19
C MET A 8 -65.39 29.93 26.04
N HIS A 9 -65.40 28.77 25.37
CA HIS A 9 -65.20 27.43 25.97
C HIS A 9 -63.70 27.11 26.11
N SER A 10 -63.32 26.48 27.22
CA SER A 10 -61.96 26.00 27.52
C SER A 10 -61.71 24.60 26.95
N LEU A 11 -60.68 24.45 26.12
CA LEU A 11 -60.23 23.18 25.56
C LEU A 11 -58.90 22.78 26.23
N ARG A 12 -58.87 21.59 26.84
CA ARG A 12 -57.67 20.99 27.46
C ARG A 12 -56.85 20.25 26.40
N PHE A 13 -55.57 20.58 26.26
CA PHE A 13 -54.59 19.83 25.46
C PHE A 13 -53.87 18.80 26.35
N ALA A 14 -53.83 17.55 25.91
CA ALA A 14 -52.93 16.52 26.46
C ALA A 14 -51.72 16.41 25.52
N ILE A 15 -50.50 16.59 26.06
CA ILE A 15 -49.24 16.43 25.34
C ILE A 15 -48.72 15.01 25.62
N LEU A 16 -48.60 14.20 24.57
CA LEU A 16 -47.95 12.90 24.61
C LEU A 16 -46.44 13.12 24.33
N LEU A 17 -45.61 12.94 25.36
CA LEU A 17 -44.14 12.88 25.19
C LEU A 17 -43.77 11.55 24.55
N ILE A 18 -43.29 11.58 23.31
CA ILE A 18 -42.53 10.47 22.72
C ILE A 18 -41.06 10.72 23.06
N LEU A 19 -40.53 9.92 23.99
CA LEU A 19 -39.09 9.78 24.22
C LEU A 19 -38.48 9.07 23.02
N LEU A 20 -37.90 9.83 22.09
CA LEU A 20 -36.91 9.29 21.15
C LEU A 20 -35.62 9.08 21.96
N SER A 21 -35.32 7.83 22.28
CA SER A 21 -34.01 7.42 22.78
C SER A 21 -32.97 7.71 21.70
N THR A 22 -32.18 8.76 21.90
CA THR A 22 -30.94 9.00 21.16
C THR A 22 -29.93 7.93 21.58
N LEU A 23 -29.78 6.90 20.76
CA LEU A 23 -28.54 6.13 20.78
C LEU A 23 -27.43 7.07 20.29
N PRO A 24 -26.31 7.23 21.01
CA PRO A 24 -25.12 7.74 20.39
C PRO A 24 -24.61 6.60 19.48
N ALA A 25 -24.99 6.64 18.21
CA ALA A 25 -24.13 6.05 17.21
C ALA A 25 -22.85 6.89 17.26
N GLN A 26 -21.81 6.37 17.93
CA GLN A 26 -20.45 6.79 17.61
C GLN A 26 -20.21 6.34 16.16
N ALA A 27 -20.67 7.15 15.22
CA ALA A 27 -20.04 7.22 13.93
C ALA A 27 -18.65 7.77 14.23
N GLN A 28 -17.66 6.88 14.29
CA GLN A 28 -16.29 7.28 14.01
C GLN A 28 -16.38 7.95 12.64
N GLN A 29 -16.32 9.29 12.63
CA GLN A 29 -16.35 10.05 11.40
C GLN A 29 -15.18 9.52 10.60
N ASP A 30 -15.47 8.80 9.51
CA ASP A 30 -14.46 8.39 8.57
C ASP A 30 -13.87 9.70 8.01
N THR A 31 -12.75 10.11 8.59
CA THR A 31 -12.03 11.35 8.25
C THR A 31 -11.25 11.18 6.95
N SER A 32 -11.30 9.99 6.35
CA SER A 32 -10.64 9.70 5.10
C SER A 32 -11.21 10.54 3.96
N LYS A 33 -10.30 11.08 3.15
CA LYS A 33 -10.64 11.91 1.99
C LYS A 33 -10.69 11.04 0.74
N GLN A 34 -11.82 11.04 0.04
CA GLN A 34 -11.94 10.37 -1.26
C GLN A 34 -11.12 11.10 -2.32
N ILE A 35 -10.23 10.36 -2.97
CA ILE A 35 -9.40 10.82 -4.09
C ILE A 35 -9.89 10.13 -5.36
N THR A 36 -10.09 10.91 -6.42
CA THR A 36 -10.43 10.40 -7.74
C THR A 36 -9.65 11.15 -8.79
N PHE A 37 -9.04 10.41 -9.72
CA PHE A 37 -8.37 10.95 -10.89
C PHE A 37 -8.66 10.03 -12.07
N GLU A 38 -9.29 10.59 -13.10
CA GLU A 38 -9.82 9.81 -14.24
C GLU A 38 -10.69 8.64 -13.74
N ASN A 39 -10.33 7.41 -14.09
CA ASN A 39 -11.05 6.19 -13.72
C ASN A 39 -10.43 5.43 -12.54
N PHE A 40 -9.56 6.08 -11.78
CA PHE A 40 -8.91 5.53 -10.60
C PHE A 40 -9.27 6.35 -9.36
N GLY A 41 -9.53 5.69 -8.23
CA GLY A 41 -9.78 6.38 -6.97
C GLY A 41 -9.46 5.53 -5.76
N PHE A 42 -9.29 6.18 -4.61
CA PHE A 42 -9.02 5.55 -3.33
C PHE A 42 -9.36 6.49 -2.17
N SER A 43 -9.37 5.97 -0.95
CA SER A 43 -9.60 6.72 0.28
C SER A 43 -8.28 7.06 0.97
N LEU A 44 -8.01 8.34 1.18
CA LEU A 44 -6.80 8.82 1.85
C LEU A 44 -7.07 9.00 3.35
N ASN A 45 -6.52 8.11 4.18
CA ASN A 45 -6.57 8.23 5.64
C ASN A 45 -5.59 9.32 6.12
N PRO A 46 -6.05 10.33 6.89
CA PRO A 46 -5.19 11.40 7.38
C PRO A 46 -4.07 10.95 8.34
N ASP A 47 -4.18 9.77 8.95
CA ASP A 47 -3.13 9.19 9.79
C ASP A 47 -1.93 8.69 8.96
N LEU A 48 -2.13 8.42 7.66
CA LEU A 48 -1.07 8.09 6.71
C LEU A 48 -0.54 9.34 6.00
N ALA A 49 -1.44 10.13 5.40
CA ALA A 49 -1.07 11.34 4.68
C ALA A 49 -2.29 12.27 4.50
N THR A 50 -2.04 13.56 4.39
CA THR A 50 -3.08 14.59 4.27
C THR A 50 -3.16 15.21 2.87
N ASN A 51 -2.12 15.01 2.06
CA ASN A 51 -1.96 15.57 0.73
C ASN A 51 -1.52 14.52 -0.30
N ILE A 52 -1.67 14.88 -1.58
CA ILE A 52 -1.34 14.06 -2.72
C ILE A 52 -0.77 14.89 -3.85
N ASN A 53 0.32 14.42 -4.46
CA ASN A 53 0.85 14.95 -5.72
C ASN A 53 0.63 13.90 -6.81
N ILE A 54 0.02 14.29 -7.92
CA ILE A 54 -0.28 13.38 -9.04
C ILE A 54 0.68 13.68 -10.17
N VAL A 55 1.45 12.68 -10.58
CA VAL A 55 2.47 12.79 -11.62
C VAL A 55 2.14 11.83 -12.74
N GLN A 56 1.96 12.34 -13.97
CA GLN A 56 1.81 11.52 -15.16
C GLN A 56 3.17 11.42 -15.86
N PHE A 57 3.67 10.19 -15.99
CA PHE A 57 4.91 9.90 -16.68
C PHE A 57 4.60 9.38 -18.09
N PRO A 58 5.12 10.03 -19.15
CA PRO A 58 4.78 9.67 -20.54
C PRO A 58 5.42 8.36 -21.01
N GLY A 59 6.31 7.75 -20.22
CA GLY A 59 7.09 6.58 -20.60
C GLY A 59 8.43 6.95 -21.23
N ASP A 60 9.41 6.05 -21.05
CA ASP A 60 10.72 6.15 -21.68
C ASP A 60 10.73 5.48 -23.06
N PRO A 61 11.66 5.86 -23.96
CA PRO A 61 11.98 5.01 -25.10
C PRO A 61 12.41 3.61 -24.63
N THR A 62 11.87 2.57 -25.25
CA THR A 62 12.05 1.17 -24.82
C THR A 62 13.49 0.65 -24.99
N ASP A 63 14.32 1.37 -25.74
CA ASP A 63 15.73 1.05 -25.99
C ASP A 63 16.70 1.77 -25.04
N GLU A 64 16.20 2.60 -24.11
CA GLU A 64 17.03 3.22 -23.08
C GLU A 64 17.65 2.18 -22.15
N ILE A 65 18.90 2.43 -21.74
CA ILE A 65 19.65 1.52 -20.88
C ILE A 65 20.17 2.28 -19.67
N TYR A 66 19.53 2.07 -18.53
CA TYR A 66 19.97 2.56 -17.23
C TYR A 66 19.52 1.60 -16.12
N PRO A 67 20.07 1.71 -14.90
CA PRO A 67 19.66 0.85 -13.79
C PRO A 67 18.17 0.97 -13.50
N GLY A 68 17.45 -0.16 -13.48
CA GLY A 68 15.98 -0.19 -13.39
C GLY A 68 15.27 -0.24 -14.75
N GLY A 69 15.98 -0.02 -15.85
CA GLY A 69 15.45 -0.11 -17.21
C GLY A 69 14.44 0.99 -17.58
N PRO A 70 14.03 1.03 -18.86
CA PRO A 70 13.03 1.97 -19.34
C PRO A 70 11.69 1.74 -18.61
N GLN A 71 10.94 2.81 -18.34
CA GLN A 71 9.65 2.72 -17.65
C GLN A 71 8.48 2.95 -18.62
N PRO A 72 7.41 2.15 -18.55
CA PRO A 72 6.19 2.37 -19.31
C PRO A 72 5.48 3.66 -18.88
N PRO A 73 4.60 4.22 -19.74
CA PRO A 73 3.71 5.30 -19.35
C PRO A 73 2.89 4.91 -18.12
N HIS A 74 2.80 5.80 -17.13
CA HIS A 74 2.11 5.51 -15.88
C HIS A 74 1.68 6.78 -15.13
N THR A 75 0.78 6.61 -14.16
CA THR A 75 0.40 7.68 -13.23
C THR A 75 0.85 7.31 -11.82
N GLN A 76 1.54 8.24 -11.16
CA GLN A 76 1.94 8.13 -9.76
C GLN A 76 1.08 9.05 -8.88
N PHE A 77 0.70 8.53 -7.74
CA PHE A 77 0.05 9.24 -6.66
C PHE A 77 1.03 9.25 -5.48
N LEU A 78 1.68 10.38 -5.25
CA LEU A 78 2.67 10.56 -4.20
C LEU A 78 1.99 11.15 -2.96
N LEU A 79 1.87 10.36 -1.90
CA LEU A 79 1.19 10.75 -0.66
C LEU A 79 2.17 11.45 0.28
N TYR A 80 1.76 12.58 0.87
CA TYR A 80 2.62 13.36 1.77
C TYR A 80 1.82 14.12 2.83
N ALA A 81 2.49 14.51 3.91
CA ALA A 81 1.86 15.25 5.02
C ALA A 81 2.08 16.77 4.90
N GLU A 82 3.32 17.20 4.63
CA GLU A 82 3.72 18.61 4.70
C GLU A 82 4.37 19.10 3.40
N PRO A 83 4.10 20.34 2.94
CA PRO A 83 4.78 20.92 1.79
C PRO A 83 6.30 21.06 2.00
N PRO A 84 7.11 21.07 0.91
CA PRO A 84 6.69 21.00 -0.49
C PRO A 84 6.21 19.61 -0.90
N ALA A 85 5.44 19.55 -2.00
CA ALA A 85 5.04 18.28 -2.58
C ALA A 85 6.28 17.47 -3.02
N PRO A 86 6.31 16.14 -2.80
CA PRO A 86 7.39 15.29 -3.27
C PRO A 86 7.41 15.28 -4.80
N GLU A 87 8.62 15.27 -5.37
CA GLU A 87 8.81 15.22 -6.83
C GLU A 87 9.10 13.80 -7.33
N PHE A 88 9.47 12.89 -6.43
CA PHE A 88 9.77 11.49 -6.74
C PHE A 88 9.35 10.54 -5.61
N PRO A 89 9.07 9.25 -5.92
CA PRO A 89 8.52 8.29 -4.95
C PRO A 89 9.26 8.17 -3.62
N LEU A 90 10.59 8.24 -3.61
CA LEU A 90 11.41 8.11 -2.40
C LEU A 90 11.23 9.25 -1.39
N GLN A 91 10.56 10.34 -1.76
CA GLN A 91 10.21 11.45 -0.85
C GLN A 91 8.79 11.34 -0.29
N SER A 92 7.99 10.39 -0.77
CA SER A 92 6.60 10.21 -0.37
C SER A 92 6.49 9.34 0.89
N LEU A 93 5.39 9.50 1.64
CA LEU A 93 5.01 8.60 2.74
C LEU A 93 4.46 7.27 2.20
N ALA A 94 3.81 7.33 1.03
CA ALA A 94 3.43 6.17 0.24
C ALA A 94 3.28 6.60 -1.22
N THR A 95 3.45 5.66 -2.14
CA THR A 95 3.23 5.86 -3.57
C THR A 95 2.28 4.80 -4.09
N ILE A 96 1.26 5.21 -4.84
CA ILE A 96 0.50 4.32 -5.71
C ILE A 96 0.92 4.60 -7.15
N THR A 97 1.33 3.57 -7.89
CA THR A 97 1.65 3.67 -9.32
C THR A 97 0.68 2.81 -10.11
N VAL A 98 0.06 3.41 -11.12
CA VAL A 98 -0.91 2.76 -12.00
C VAL A 98 -0.36 2.72 -13.42
N TYR A 99 -0.20 1.50 -13.93
CA TYR A 99 0.21 1.22 -15.30
C TYR A 99 -1.00 0.71 -16.09
N ALA A 100 -1.13 1.13 -17.35
CA ALA A 100 -1.97 0.40 -18.29
C ALA A 100 -1.26 -0.93 -18.62
N ARG A 101 -1.92 -2.08 -18.40
CA ARG A 101 -1.26 -3.38 -18.54
C ARG A 101 -0.70 -3.58 -19.94
N GLY A 102 -1.47 -3.26 -20.98
CA GLY A 102 -1.01 -3.40 -22.38
C GLY A 102 0.21 -2.54 -22.74
N GLU A 103 0.40 -1.39 -22.09
CA GLU A 103 1.56 -0.51 -22.34
C GLU A 103 2.86 -1.07 -21.74
N MET A 104 2.78 -2.06 -20.85
CA MET A 104 3.95 -2.68 -20.22
C MET A 104 4.65 -3.69 -21.12
N ASP A 105 4.00 -4.19 -22.18
CA ASP A 105 4.53 -5.28 -23.03
C ASP A 105 5.83 -4.89 -23.76
N GLY A 106 6.06 -3.59 -24.00
CA GLY A 106 7.29 -3.07 -24.59
C GLY A 106 8.48 -2.99 -23.61
N PHE A 107 8.27 -3.27 -22.33
CA PHE A 107 9.23 -3.05 -21.25
C PHE A 107 9.51 -4.37 -20.52
N GLU A 108 10.55 -5.11 -20.95
CA GLU A 108 10.80 -6.51 -20.58
C GLU A 108 10.64 -6.80 -19.07
N GLY A 109 11.27 -6.00 -18.20
CA GLY A 109 11.18 -6.23 -16.75
C GLY A 109 9.79 -5.95 -16.17
N HIS A 110 9.06 -4.98 -16.73
CA HIS A 110 7.68 -4.68 -16.33
C HIS A 110 6.71 -5.77 -16.83
N ALA A 111 6.84 -6.17 -18.09
CA ALA A 111 6.09 -7.31 -18.65
C ALA A 111 6.32 -8.57 -17.82
N ARG A 112 7.58 -8.88 -17.48
CA ARG A 112 7.90 -10.05 -16.65
C ARG A 112 7.30 -9.98 -15.25
N ALA A 113 7.35 -8.82 -14.60
CA ALA A 113 6.73 -8.64 -13.28
C ALA A 113 5.20 -8.87 -13.35
N ALA A 114 4.55 -8.34 -14.38
CA ALA A 114 3.12 -8.54 -14.61
C ALA A 114 2.78 -10.00 -14.90
N GLU A 115 3.50 -10.67 -15.81
CA GLU A 115 3.32 -12.10 -16.13
C GLU A 115 3.51 -12.98 -14.88
N THR A 116 4.50 -12.67 -14.05
CA THR A 116 4.77 -13.40 -12.80
C THR A 116 3.61 -13.23 -11.82
N LEU A 117 3.08 -12.01 -11.68
CA LEU A 117 1.91 -11.74 -10.86
C LEU A 117 0.66 -12.46 -11.40
N GLU A 118 0.42 -12.41 -12.70
CA GLU A 118 -0.70 -13.11 -13.36
C GLU A 118 -0.65 -14.62 -13.07
N ALA A 119 0.54 -15.24 -13.17
CA ALA A 119 0.72 -16.65 -12.84
C ALA A 119 0.45 -16.93 -11.35
N LEU A 120 0.96 -16.11 -10.44
CA LEU A 120 0.71 -16.25 -8.99
C LEU A 120 -0.78 -16.14 -8.64
N LEU A 121 -1.51 -15.23 -9.30
CA LEU A 121 -2.94 -15.02 -9.05
C LEU A 121 -3.80 -16.12 -9.67
N ALA A 122 -3.34 -16.74 -10.77
CA ALA A 122 -4.01 -17.87 -11.40
C ALA A 122 -3.79 -19.17 -10.64
N GLU A 123 -2.55 -19.45 -10.22
CA GLU A 123 -2.19 -20.71 -9.55
C GLU A 123 -2.48 -20.71 -8.05
N ARG A 124 -2.49 -19.52 -7.42
CA ARG A 124 -2.69 -19.33 -5.98
C ARG A 124 -1.81 -20.25 -5.10
N PRO A 125 -0.49 -20.36 -5.32
CA PRO A 125 0.38 -21.15 -4.45
C PRO A 125 0.37 -20.64 -3.00
N ASN A 126 0.87 -21.45 -2.08
CA ASN A 126 1.08 -20.99 -0.71
C ASN A 126 2.20 -19.94 -0.68
N LEU A 127 1.88 -18.67 -0.41
CA LEU A 127 2.85 -17.58 -0.45
C LEU A 127 3.99 -17.70 0.58
N SER A 128 3.81 -18.49 1.65
CA SER A 128 4.91 -18.79 2.59
C SER A 128 6.07 -19.58 1.95
N GLU A 129 5.85 -20.21 0.78
CA GLU A 129 6.94 -20.78 -0.02
C GLU A 129 7.91 -19.72 -0.53
N PHE A 130 7.42 -18.47 -0.65
CA PHE A 130 8.19 -17.29 -0.98
C PHE A 130 8.71 -16.55 0.24
N GLU A 131 8.56 -17.04 1.48
CA GLU A 131 9.11 -16.42 2.69
C GLU A 131 10.34 -17.18 3.20
N GLN A 132 11.23 -17.54 2.27
CA GLN A 132 12.41 -18.35 2.56
C GLN A 132 13.67 -17.67 2.06
N THR A 133 14.75 -17.85 2.81
CA THR A 133 16.10 -17.44 2.41
C THR A 133 16.76 -18.56 1.62
N ARG A 134 17.53 -18.18 0.60
CA ARG A 134 18.39 -19.08 -0.17
C ARG A 134 19.79 -18.48 -0.27
N ASP A 135 20.76 -19.32 -0.62
CA ASP A 135 22.15 -18.90 -0.83
C ASP A 135 22.24 -17.79 -1.88
N SER A 136 21.34 -17.81 -2.88
CA SER A 136 21.14 -16.71 -3.81
C SER A 136 19.81 -15.99 -3.56
N LEU A 137 19.90 -14.71 -3.20
CA LEU A 137 18.75 -13.83 -2.95
C LEU A 137 17.89 -13.56 -4.19
N SER A 138 18.32 -13.97 -5.38
CA SER A 138 17.58 -13.84 -6.64
C SER A 138 16.80 -15.09 -7.04
N GLU A 139 16.93 -16.20 -6.31
CA GLU A 139 16.28 -17.47 -6.68
C GLU A 139 14.79 -17.52 -6.36
N ILE A 140 14.35 -16.80 -5.34
CA ILE A 140 12.94 -16.70 -4.98
C ILE A 140 12.60 -15.24 -4.82
N THR A 141 11.72 -14.75 -5.68
CA THR A 141 11.24 -13.38 -5.63
C THR A 141 9.73 -13.35 -5.79
N LEU A 142 9.10 -12.37 -5.16
CA LEU A 142 7.75 -11.94 -5.48
C LEU A 142 7.84 -10.78 -6.49
N PRO A 143 6.85 -10.63 -7.40
CA PRO A 143 6.83 -9.50 -8.33
C PRO A 143 6.86 -8.18 -7.56
N PHE A 144 7.55 -7.19 -8.10
CA PHE A 144 7.70 -5.87 -7.49
C PHE A 144 7.92 -4.84 -8.59
N LEU A 145 7.11 -3.77 -8.58
CA LEU A 145 7.29 -2.62 -9.44
C LEU A 145 7.24 -1.32 -8.63
N PRO A 146 7.97 -0.26 -9.05
CA PRO A 146 8.88 -0.22 -10.20
C PRO A 146 10.12 -1.09 -9.98
N LEU A 147 10.87 -1.38 -11.05
CA LEU A 147 12.07 -2.20 -10.97
C LEU A 147 13.14 -1.51 -10.13
N TRP A 148 13.53 -2.15 -9.03
CA TRP A 148 14.60 -1.66 -8.16
C TRP A 148 15.91 -2.39 -8.44
N THR A 149 17.02 -1.67 -8.25
CA THR A 149 18.35 -2.26 -8.37
C THR A 149 18.74 -2.91 -7.05
N GLY A 150 19.27 -4.13 -7.12
CA GLY A 150 19.58 -4.93 -5.93
C GLY A 150 18.73 -6.19 -5.84
N ALA A 151 19.00 -7.00 -4.81
CA ALA A 151 18.27 -8.23 -4.56
C ALA A 151 17.11 -7.97 -3.57
N GLN A 152 15.98 -8.66 -3.80
CA GLN A 152 14.88 -8.73 -2.85
C GLN A 152 15.31 -9.65 -1.69
N ALA A 153 15.95 -9.08 -0.67
CA ALA A 153 16.70 -9.81 0.34
C ALA A 153 15.80 -10.73 1.18
N ILE A 154 14.60 -10.26 1.53
CA ILE A 154 13.60 -11.01 2.29
C ILE A 154 12.21 -10.70 1.78
N ARG A 155 11.28 -11.61 2.06
CA ARG A 155 9.83 -11.42 1.90
C ARG A 155 9.18 -11.98 3.17
N ALA A 156 8.26 -11.23 3.75
CA ALA A 156 7.52 -11.61 4.94
C ALA A 156 6.07 -11.11 4.84
N ARG A 157 5.15 -11.70 5.61
CA ARG A 157 3.73 -11.34 5.66
C ARG A 157 3.05 -11.35 4.29
N ALA A 158 3.45 -12.25 3.42
CA ALA A 158 2.91 -12.39 2.09
C ALA A 158 1.47 -12.90 2.15
N THR A 159 0.54 -12.10 1.65
CA THR A 159 -0.89 -12.42 1.59
C THR A 159 -1.44 -12.11 0.21
N TYR A 160 -2.48 -12.85 -0.19
CA TYR A 160 -3.36 -12.42 -1.27
C TYR A 160 -4.27 -11.30 -0.77
N VAL A 161 -4.59 -10.37 -1.67
CA VAL A 161 -5.54 -9.29 -1.45
C VAL A 161 -6.53 -9.31 -2.60
N ASP A 162 -7.81 -9.50 -2.28
CA ASP A 162 -8.90 -9.57 -3.26
C ASP A 162 -10.01 -8.60 -2.84
N THR A 163 -10.37 -7.70 -3.77
CA THR A 163 -11.48 -6.75 -3.62
C THR A 163 -12.36 -6.81 -4.86
N ASP A 164 -13.48 -6.08 -4.86
CA ASP A 164 -14.32 -5.96 -6.06
C ASP A 164 -13.60 -5.26 -7.23
N ALA A 165 -12.53 -4.50 -6.94
CA ALA A 165 -11.79 -3.72 -7.92
C ALA A 165 -10.43 -4.33 -8.29
N LEU A 166 -9.80 -5.10 -7.39
CA LEU A 166 -8.42 -5.55 -7.54
C LEU A 166 -8.24 -7.01 -7.10
N ASN A 167 -7.24 -7.68 -7.69
CA ASN A 167 -6.66 -8.91 -7.14
C ASN A 167 -5.14 -8.78 -7.14
N GLY A 168 -4.46 -9.18 -6.07
CA GLY A 168 -3.02 -9.00 -5.95
C GLY A 168 -2.41 -9.72 -4.76
N ILE A 169 -1.16 -9.36 -4.49
CA ILE A 169 -0.43 -9.79 -3.30
C ILE A 169 0.08 -8.56 -2.54
N ALA A 170 0.14 -8.66 -1.21
CA ALA A 170 0.81 -7.70 -0.36
C ALA A 170 1.84 -8.40 0.52
N TYR A 171 2.96 -7.75 0.80
CA TYR A 171 4.04 -8.31 1.61
C TYR A 171 4.99 -7.21 2.11
N VAL A 172 5.83 -7.57 3.08
CA VAL A 172 6.95 -6.75 3.58
C VAL A 172 8.26 -7.25 2.97
N THR A 173 9.12 -6.35 2.50
CA THR A 173 10.38 -6.68 1.84
C THR A 173 11.47 -5.66 2.12
N VAL A 174 12.72 -6.03 1.81
CA VAL A 174 13.89 -5.14 1.78
C VAL A 174 14.67 -5.40 0.48
N TYR A 175 15.12 -4.33 -0.17
CA TYR A 175 16.01 -4.40 -1.35
C TYR A 175 17.41 -3.91 -0.99
N ARG A 176 18.44 -4.71 -1.28
CA ARG A 176 19.84 -4.36 -0.94
C ARG A 176 20.84 -4.83 -1.99
N GLN A 177 22.02 -4.22 -1.94
CA GLN A 177 23.19 -4.59 -2.75
C GLN A 177 24.36 -5.09 -1.89
N ASP A 178 24.30 -4.83 -0.58
CA ASP A 178 25.31 -5.17 0.40
C ASP A 178 24.87 -6.32 1.31
N VAL A 179 25.80 -6.75 2.18
CA VAL A 179 25.60 -7.80 3.17
C VAL A 179 25.76 -7.17 4.56
N ALA A 180 24.63 -6.81 5.18
CA ALA A 180 24.57 -6.23 6.51
C ALA A 180 23.32 -6.70 7.27
N PRO A 181 23.26 -6.58 8.60
CA PRO A 181 22.02 -6.69 9.34
C PRO A 181 20.99 -5.65 8.88
N PHE A 182 19.71 -5.90 9.09
CA PHE A 182 18.66 -4.93 8.78
C PHE A 182 18.62 -3.82 9.82
N LEU A 183 18.37 -2.59 9.36
CA LEU A 183 18.04 -1.46 10.20
C LEU A 183 16.53 -1.18 10.16
N ASP A 184 16.01 -0.59 11.24
CA ASP A 184 14.57 -0.37 11.43
C ASP A 184 13.91 0.35 10.25
N TYR A 185 14.60 1.25 9.57
CA TYR A 185 14.09 2.08 8.49
C TYR A 185 14.17 1.49 7.07
N GLU A 186 14.64 0.24 6.91
CA GLU A 186 14.91 -0.34 5.58
C GLU A 186 13.69 -1.05 4.95
N PHE A 187 12.61 -1.23 5.70
CA PHE A 187 11.50 -2.08 5.29
C PHE A 187 10.48 -1.35 4.43
N ILE A 188 9.83 -2.12 3.56
CA ILE A 188 8.80 -1.65 2.66
C ILE A 188 7.61 -2.58 2.79
N TYR A 189 6.44 -2.01 3.08
CA TYR A 189 5.18 -2.66 2.77
C TYR A 189 4.83 -2.38 1.31
N THR A 190 4.50 -3.43 0.57
CA THR A 190 4.09 -3.27 -0.82
C THR A 190 2.85 -4.09 -1.14
N PHE A 191 2.05 -3.57 -2.07
CA PHE A 191 1.02 -4.31 -2.78
C PHE A 191 1.31 -4.29 -4.27
N GLN A 192 1.11 -5.43 -4.92
CA GLN A 192 1.27 -5.63 -6.35
C GLN A 192 0.04 -6.35 -6.87
N GLY A 193 -0.74 -5.70 -7.72
CA GLY A 193 -2.05 -6.19 -8.12
C GLY A 193 -2.47 -5.81 -9.52
N LEU A 194 -3.53 -6.45 -9.97
CA LEU A 194 -4.23 -6.15 -11.21
C LEU A 194 -5.65 -5.65 -10.89
N SER A 195 -6.18 -4.77 -11.72
CA SER A 195 -7.63 -4.54 -11.72
C SER A 195 -8.38 -5.83 -12.05
N THR A 196 -9.61 -5.97 -11.57
CA THR A 196 -10.45 -7.16 -11.82
C THR A 196 -10.76 -7.38 -13.30
N ASP A 197 -10.73 -6.33 -14.12
CA ASP A 197 -10.82 -6.40 -15.58
C ASP A 197 -9.48 -6.70 -16.29
N GLY A 198 -8.38 -6.80 -15.53
CA GLY A 198 -7.03 -7.10 -16.04
C GLY A 198 -6.37 -5.97 -16.83
N THR A 199 -7.01 -4.80 -16.94
CA THR A 199 -6.53 -3.71 -17.80
C THR A 199 -5.45 -2.85 -17.15
N ARG A 200 -5.30 -2.90 -15.82
CA ARG A 200 -4.35 -2.09 -15.05
C ARG A 200 -3.49 -2.95 -14.17
N TYR A 201 -2.20 -2.63 -14.09
CA TYR A 201 -1.31 -3.07 -13.02
C TYR A 201 -1.17 -1.94 -12.00
N ILE A 202 -1.35 -2.26 -10.73
CA ILE A 202 -1.27 -1.33 -9.61
C ILE A 202 -0.14 -1.78 -8.69
N SER A 203 0.82 -0.90 -8.46
CA SER A 203 1.81 -1.02 -7.38
C SER A 203 1.48 -0.02 -6.29
N MET A 204 1.54 -0.44 -5.03
CA MET A 204 1.59 0.46 -3.88
C MET A 204 2.86 0.15 -3.08
N ILE A 205 3.59 1.20 -2.72
CA ILE A 205 4.80 1.13 -1.90
C ILE A 205 4.65 2.10 -0.74
N MET A 206 4.87 1.61 0.47
CA MET A 206 4.89 2.38 1.71
C MET A 206 6.16 2.01 2.47
N PRO A 207 7.15 2.91 2.59
CA PRO A 207 8.25 2.73 3.51
C PRO A 207 7.71 2.55 4.93
N VAL A 208 8.21 1.54 5.64
CA VAL A 208 7.79 1.25 7.01
C VAL A 208 9.03 1.05 7.88
N LYS A 209 9.01 1.65 9.05
CA LYS A 209 9.96 1.28 10.10
C LYS A 209 9.48 0.02 10.78
N ALA A 210 10.35 -0.94 11.03
CA ALA A 210 10.06 -2.13 11.83
C ALA A 210 10.81 -2.01 13.17
N THR A 211 10.09 -1.62 14.23
CA THR A 211 10.68 -1.21 15.53
C THR A 211 11.39 -2.34 16.28
N MET A 212 11.18 -3.58 15.84
CA MET A 212 11.89 -4.77 16.32
C MET A 212 13.34 -4.88 15.82
N PHE A 213 13.79 -4.01 14.90
CA PHE A 213 15.15 -3.95 14.39
C PHE A 213 15.91 -2.74 14.97
N PRO A 214 17.25 -2.76 14.98
CA PRO A 214 18.04 -1.64 15.49
C PRO A 214 18.02 -0.43 14.53
N ASP A 215 18.15 0.78 15.07
CA ASP A 215 18.25 2.02 14.28
C ASP A 215 19.66 2.30 13.71
N SER A 216 20.65 1.55 14.20
CA SER A 216 22.06 1.72 13.86
C SER A 216 22.87 0.44 14.12
N LEU A 217 23.95 0.26 13.36
CA LEU A 217 24.92 -0.80 13.62
C LEU A 217 25.91 -0.36 14.72
N PRO A 218 26.42 -1.29 15.54
CA PRO A 218 27.52 -1.03 16.46
C PRO A 218 28.76 -0.47 15.73
N THR A 219 29.50 0.45 16.36
CA THR A 219 30.70 1.05 15.75
C THR A 219 31.80 0.03 15.46
N ASP A 220 31.81 -1.07 16.20
CA ASP A 220 32.74 -2.19 16.09
C ASP A 220 32.12 -3.41 15.38
N PHE A 221 31.08 -3.21 14.57
CA PHE A 221 30.44 -4.28 13.82
C PHE A 221 31.41 -4.99 12.86
N ASP A 222 31.54 -6.31 12.99
CA ASP A 222 32.41 -7.15 12.17
C ASP A 222 31.62 -7.76 11.01
N PHE A 223 31.75 -7.15 9.83
CA PHE A 223 31.10 -7.62 8.60
C PHE A 223 31.59 -9.01 8.18
N GLU A 224 32.87 -9.33 8.37
CA GLU A 224 33.44 -10.62 7.98
C GLU A 224 32.91 -11.75 8.86
N ALA A 225 32.68 -11.47 10.15
CA ALA A 225 32.04 -12.41 11.06
C ALA A 225 30.54 -12.58 10.77
N PHE A 226 29.87 -11.56 10.23
CA PHE A 226 28.44 -11.60 9.90
C PHE A 226 28.13 -12.41 8.64
N ILE A 227 28.91 -12.26 7.57
CA ILE A 227 28.70 -12.94 6.28
C ILE A 227 28.33 -14.44 6.42
N PRO A 228 29.06 -15.29 7.17
CA PRO A 228 28.72 -16.71 7.30
C PRO A 228 27.41 -16.98 8.06
N THR A 229 26.86 -15.98 8.76
CA THR A 229 25.60 -16.09 9.54
C THR A 229 24.39 -15.51 8.79
N MET A 230 24.62 -14.83 7.66
CA MET A 230 23.62 -14.01 6.96
C MET A 230 22.33 -14.77 6.64
N THR A 231 22.42 -15.99 6.09
CA THR A 231 21.24 -16.77 5.69
C THR A 231 20.34 -17.10 6.88
N ALA A 232 20.94 -17.43 8.03
CA ALA A 232 20.22 -17.69 9.27
C ALA A 232 19.60 -16.39 9.82
N TYR A 233 20.37 -15.30 9.84
CA TYR A 233 19.88 -13.99 10.27
C TYR A 233 18.67 -13.51 9.44
N PHE A 234 18.68 -13.70 8.11
CA PHE A 234 17.54 -13.34 7.26
C PHE A 234 16.32 -14.23 7.54
N ALA A 235 16.52 -15.52 7.82
CA ALA A 235 15.42 -16.42 8.17
C ALA A 235 14.76 -16.02 9.50
N GLU A 236 15.58 -15.74 10.52
CA GLU A 236 15.11 -15.22 11.81
C GLU A 236 14.42 -13.85 11.66
N SER A 237 14.90 -13.00 10.76
CA SER A 237 14.28 -11.71 10.46
C SER A 237 12.89 -11.87 9.83
N ILE A 238 12.72 -12.84 8.93
CA ILE A 238 11.40 -13.18 8.37
C ILE A 238 10.46 -13.67 9.47
N ASP A 239 10.91 -14.59 10.33
CA ASP A 239 10.12 -15.10 11.45
C ASP A 239 9.70 -13.97 12.40
N LEU A 240 10.61 -13.06 12.72
CA LEU A 240 10.35 -11.89 13.56
C LEU A 240 9.31 -10.96 12.94
N LEU A 241 9.46 -10.63 11.65
CA LEU A 241 8.48 -9.83 10.92
C LEU A 241 7.12 -10.52 10.90
N ASN A 242 7.05 -11.82 10.63
CA ASN A 242 5.82 -12.59 10.59
C ASN A 242 5.11 -12.68 11.95
N ALA A 243 5.87 -12.69 13.05
CA ALA A 243 5.34 -12.72 14.41
C ALA A 243 4.92 -11.36 14.97
N GLY A 244 5.40 -10.25 14.38
CA GLY A 244 5.10 -8.88 14.82
C GLY A 244 3.60 -8.56 14.97
N SER A 245 3.29 -7.58 15.79
CA SER A 245 2.01 -6.89 15.79
C SER A 245 2.03 -5.72 14.78
N ASP A 246 0.87 -5.16 14.47
CA ASP A 246 0.78 -4.00 13.57
C ASP A 246 1.46 -2.75 14.17
N ASP A 247 1.45 -2.63 15.51
CA ASP A 247 2.10 -1.56 16.27
C ASP A 247 3.64 -1.66 16.25
N ASP A 248 4.21 -2.79 15.79
CA ASP A 248 5.65 -2.92 15.58
C ASP A 248 6.11 -2.24 14.27
N PHE A 249 5.19 -1.71 13.48
CA PHE A 249 5.45 -1.02 12.23
C PHE A 249 5.04 0.45 12.28
N GLU A 250 5.90 1.35 11.79
CA GLU A 250 5.62 2.79 11.71
C GLU A 250 5.86 3.33 10.27
N PRO A 251 4.81 3.72 9.54
CA PRO A 251 3.39 3.61 9.88
C PRO A 251 2.92 2.15 9.99
N MET A 252 1.79 1.94 10.68
CA MET A 252 1.11 0.65 10.80
C MET A 252 0.82 0.03 9.43
N LEU A 253 1.01 -1.29 9.27
CA LEU A 253 0.74 -1.99 8.00
C LEU A 253 -0.74 -1.94 7.63
N SER A 254 -1.63 -1.87 8.63
CA SER A 254 -3.07 -1.70 8.40
C SER A 254 -3.43 -0.41 7.65
N LEU A 255 -2.64 0.66 7.75
CA LEU A 255 -2.86 1.88 6.97
C LEU A 255 -2.61 1.63 5.47
N GLY A 256 -1.55 0.89 5.14
CA GLY A 256 -1.27 0.47 3.76
C GLY A 256 -2.31 -0.52 3.24
N THR A 257 -2.78 -1.43 4.09
CA THR A 257 -3.85 -2.38 3.76
C THR A 257 -5.16 -1.65 3.45
N ALA A 258 -5.60 -0.75 4.34
CA ALA A 258 -6.81 0.04 4.15
C ALA A 258 -6.74 0.94 2.89
N LEU A 259 -5.56 1.49 2.58
CA LEU A 259 -5.34 2.24 1.35
C LEU A 259 -5.62 1.37 0.12
N VAL A 260 -5.05 0.16 0.06
CA VAL A 260 -5.24 -0.79 -1.05
C VAL A 260 -6.70 -1.25 -1.15
N GLU A 261 -7.31 -1.61 -0.03
CA GLU A 261 -8.69 -2.09 0.02
C GLU A 261 -9.71 -1.03 -0.44
N SER A 262 -9.36 0.25 -0.27
CA SER A 262 -10.20 1.37 -0.71
C SER A 262 -10.12 1.68 -2.21
N ILE A 263 -9.20 1.04 -2.94
CA ILE A 263 -8.99 1.33 -4.36
C ILE A 263 -10.24 0.93 -5.16
N THR A 264 -10.62 1.82 -6.07
CA THR A 264 -11.67 1.61 -7.05
C THR A 264 -11.11 1.86 -8.45
N THR A 265 -11.51 1.00 -9.38
CA THR A 265 -11.24 1.16 -10.81
C THR A 265 -12.56 1.15 -11.56
N ARG A 266 -12.79 2.15 -12.41
CA ARG A 266 -13.93 2.15 -13.33
C ARG A 266 -13.48 1.70 -14.70
N SER A 267 -14.22 0.77 -15.29
CA SER A 267 -14.04 0.41 -16.69
C SER A 267 -14.60 1.54 -17.57
N ASP A 268 -13.89 1.91 -18.63
CA ASP A 268 -14.42 2.78 -19.68
C ASP A 268 -15.57 2.01 -20.38
N VAL A 269 -16.80 2.51 -20.25
CA VAL A 269 -17.97 2.03 -21.00
C VAL A 269 -18.19 2.90 -22.22
#